data_AF-A0A330MQL5-F1
#
_entry.id   AF-A0A330MQL5-F1
#
_cell.length_a   1.000
_cell.length_b   1.000
_cell.length_c   1.000
_cell.angle_alpha   90.00
_cell.angle_beta   90.00
_cell.angle_gamma   90.00
#
_symmetry.space_group_name_H-M   'P 1'
#
loop_
_entity.id
_entity.type
_entity.pdbx_description
1 polymer ?
#
loop_
_entity_poly.entity_id
_entity_poly.type
_entity_poly.pdbx_seq_one_letter_code
_entity_poly.pdbx_strand_id
1 'polypeptide(L)' 'MIDLPHATNQIQLVKNFQDLVSTPFQGEINTICWNRQLTGDFSEIVKQVELNENIATLGEPLNLLIYFFKKKLSWNY' A
#
# COMPACT_ATOMS: atom_id res chain seq x y z
N MET A 1 -12.17 7.84 -7.86
CA MET A 1 -12.68 7.01 -6.75
C MET A 1 -12.68 5.59 -7.31
N ILE A 2 -11.83 4.71 -6.78
CA ILE A 2 -11.71 3.33 -7.30
C ILE A 2 -12.86 2.54 -6.70
N ASP A 3 -13.83 2.16 -7.54
CA ASP A 3 -14.88 1.22 -7.14
C ASP A 3 -14.26 -0.17 -6.99
N LEU A 4 -14.07 -0.62 -5.75
CA LEU A 4 -13.64 -1.97 -5.40
C LEU A 4 -14.90 -2.84 -5.23
N PRO A 5 -15.28 -3.71 -6.18
CA PRO A 5 -16.63 -4.25 -6.24
C PRO A 5 -16.91 -5.40 -5.25
N HIS A 6 -15.93 -5.87 -4.47
CA HIS A 6 -16.11 -7.07 -3.63
C HIS A 6 -15.34 -7.08 -2.30
N ALA A 7 -14.48 -6.09 -2.04
CA ALA A 7 -13.62 -6.09 -0.85
C ALA A 7 -14.24 -5.33 0.34
N THR A 8 -15.49 -4.85 0.24
CA THR A 8 -16.12 -4.02 1.27
C THR A 8 -16.18 -4.68 2.65
N ASN A 9 -16.26 -6.02 2.70
CA ASN A 9 -16.38 -6.75 3.97
C ASN A 9 -15.02 -7.09 4.60
N GLN A 10 -13.94 -7.07 3.83
CA GLN A 10 -12.58 -7.34 4.30
C GLN A 10 -11.76 -6.05 4.52
N ILE A 11 -12.34 -4.90 4.18
CA ILE A 11 -11.76 -3.58 4.38
C ILE A 11 -12.49 -2.90 5.53
N GLN A 12 -11.77 -2.65 6.62
CA GLN A 12 -12.28 -1.89 7.74
C GLN A 12 -11.86 -0.43 7.62
N LEU A 13 -12.84 0.47 7.52
CA LEU A 13 -12.59 1.92 7.52
C LEU A 13 -12.66 2.48 8.93
N VAL A 14 -11.61 3.19 9.35
CA VAL A 14 -11.54 3.87 10.64
C VAL A 14 -11.47 5.39 10.46
N LYS A 15 -11.92 6.12 11.48
CA LYS A 15 -12.14 7.58 11.36
C LYS A 15 -10.92 8.40 11.76
N ASN A 16 -10.04 7.87 12.60
CA ASN A 16 -8.88 8.60 13.13
C ASN A 16 -7.67 7.66 13.30
N PHE A 17 -6.51 8.27 13.58
CA PHE A 17 -5.25 7.55 13.76
C PHE A 17 -5.28 6.60 14.97
N GLN A 18 -5.91 7.00 16.06
CA GLN A 18 -5.96 6.17 17.27
C GLN A 18 -6.71 4.86 17.00
N ASP A 19 -7.83 4.94 16.29
CA ASP A 19 -8.59 3.76 15.86
C ASP A 19 -7.74 2.89 14.93
N LEU A 20 -6.96 3.49 14.01
CA LEU A 20 -6.08 2.74 13.10
C LEU A 20 -5.04 1.90 13.85
N VAL A 21 -4.38 2.47 14.87
CA VAL A 21 -3.33 1.77 15.62
C VAL A 21 -3.86 0.83 16.69
N SER A 22 -5.06 1.11 17.22
CA SER A 22 -5.64 0.33 18.33
C SER A 22 -6.53 -0.81 17.85
N THR A 23 -7.03 -0.74 16.61
CA THR A 23 -7.88 -1.80 16.04
C THR A 23 -7.03 -3.04 15.81
N PRO A 24 -7.35 -4.17 16.46
CA PRO A 24 -6.67 -5.43 16.21
C PRO A 24 -6.92 -5.90 14.78
N PHE A 25 -5.85 -6.28 14.09
CA PHE A 25 -5.94 -6.86 12.76
C PHE A 25 -6.26 -8.36 12.87
N GLN A 26 -7.54 -8.72 12.72
CA GLN A 26 -8.03 -10.08 12.99
C GLN A 26 -9.25 -10.48 12.17
N GLY A 27 -9.49 -11.79 12.09
CA GLY A 27 -10.64 -12.37 11.39
C GLY A 27 -10.57 -12.20 9.88
N GLU A 28 -11.69 -11.84 9.26
CA GLU A 28 -11.82 -11.65 7.81
C GLU A 28 -11.31 -10.27 7.32
N ILE A 29 -10.79 -9.42 8.22
CA ILE A 29 -10.28 -8.10 7.88
C ILE A 29 -8.85 -8.22 7.34
N ASN A 30 -8.69 -7.95 6.05
CA ASN A 30 -7.42 -7.94 5.35
C ASN A 30 -6.77 -6.55 5.28
N THR A 31 -7.54 -5.49 5.51
CA THR A 31 -7.03 -4.12 5.43
C THR A 31 -7.77 -3.21 6.39
N ILE A 32 -7.04 -2.45 7.21
CA ILE A 32 -7.59 -1.33 7.98
C ILE A 32 -7.16 -0.03 7.29
N CYS A 33 -8.12 0.81 6.92
CA CYS A 33 -7.89 2.02 6.14
C CYS A 33 -8.36 3.25 6.90
N TRP A 34 -7.47 4.24 7.00
CA TRP A 34 -7.78 5.57 7.50
C TRP A 34 -7.55 6.60 6.38
N ASN A 35 -8.62 7.22 5.90
CA ASN A 35 -8.50 8.28 4.91
C ASN A 35 -8.06 9.57 5.61
N ARG A 36 -6.79 9.97 5.40
CA ARG A 36 -6.26 11.23 5.91
C ARG A 36 -6.06 12.22 4.76
N GLN A 37 -6.42 13.47 4.99
CA GLN A 37 -6.03 14.57 4.12
C GLN A 37 -4.61 15.00 4.50
N LEU A 38 -3.66 14.80 3.59
CA LEU A 38 -2.28 15.29 3.77
C LEU A 38 -2.25 16.77 3.36
N THR A 39 -2.24 17.67 4.33
CA THR A 39 -2.09 19.11 4.08
C THR A 39 -0.59 19.46 4.01
N GLY A 40 -0.06 19.67 2.80
CA GLY A 40 1.33 20.10 2.57
C GLY A 40 1.93 19.58 1.26
N ASP A 41 2.93 20.28 0.73
CA ASP A 41 3.79 19.80 -0.35
C ASP A 41 5.00 19.08 0.26
N PHE A 42 4.97 17.74 0.23
CA PHE A 42 6.05 16.91 0.75
C PHE A 42 7.11 16.58 -0.32
N SER A 43 7.11 17.27 -1.46
CA SER A 43 8.03 17.00 -2.57
C SER A 43 9.50 17.19 -2.19
N GLU A 44 9.82 18.07 -1.25
CA GLU A 44 11.18 18.26 -0.75
C GLU A 44 11.69 17.02 0.01
N ILE A 45 10.87 16.44 0.89
CA ILE A 45 11.20 15.22 1.62
C ILE A 45 11.36 14.05 0.65
N VAL A 46 10.44 13.91 -0.31
CA VAL A 46 10.51 12.85 -1.34
C VAL A 46 11.79 12.95 -2.17
N LYS A 47 12.27 14.16 -2.47
CA LYS A 47 13.53 14.37 -3.21
C LYS A 47 14.79 14.03 -2.40
N GLN A 48 14.73 14.16 -1.08
CA GLN A 48 15.85 13.87 -0.18
C GLN A 48 15.89 12.41 0.30
N VAL A 49 14.79 11.67 0.16
CA VAL A 49 14.74 10.23 0.46
C VAL A 49 15.46 9.46 -0.64
N GLU A 50 16.70 9.06 -0.36
CA GLU A 50 17.40 8.07 -1.17
C GLU A 50 16.74 6.70 -0.96
N LEU A 51 16.30 6.07 -2.05
CA LEU A 51 15.75 4.71 -2.02
C LEU A 51 16.89 3.71 -1.83
N ASN A 52 17.30 3.49 -0.58
CA ASN A 52 18.47 2.70 -0.22
C ASN A 52 18.22 1.18 -0.08
N GLU A 53 17.07 0.66 -0.53
CA GLU A 53 16.70 -0.77 -0.37
C GLU A 53 15.92 -1.36 -1.57
N ASN A 54 15.45 -2.61 -1.44
CA ASN A 54 14.60 -3.41 -2.34
C ASN A 54 13.25 -2.76 -2.75
N ILE A 55 13.07 -1.46 -2.48
CA ILE A 55 11.88 -0.70 -2.76
C ILE A 55 11.96 -0.22 -4.21
N ALA A 56 11.26 -0.92 -5.10
CA ALA A 56 11.12 -0.53 -6.50
C ALA A 56 9.85 0.30 -6.69
N THR A 57 10.00 1.52 -7.20
CA THR A 57 8.86 2.32 -7.66
C THR A 57 8.31 1.72 -8.95
N LEU A 58 7.10 1.19 -8.91
CA LEU A 58 6.44 0.58 -10.07
C LEU A 58 5.42 1.59 -10.63
N GLY A 59 5.87 2.39 -11.59
CA GLY A 59 5.08 3.49 -12.16
C GLY A 59 3.89 3.06 -13.03
N GLU A 60 3.80 1.79 -13.42
CA GLU A 60 2.73 1.28 -14.28
C GLU A 60 2.30 -0.15 -13.93
N PRO A 61 1.01 -0.53 -14.12
CA PRO A 61 0.51 -1.89 -13.86
C PRO A 61 1.27 -2.98 -14.62
N LEU A 62 1.76 -2.69 -15.83
CA LEU A 62 2.54 -3.63 -16.63
C LEU A 62 3.89 -3.97 -15.97
N ASN A 63 4.47 -3.02 -15.24
CA ASN A 63 5.73 -3.22 -14.52
C ASN A 63 5.55 -4.10 -13.28
N LEU A 64 4.36 -4.13 -12.66
CA LEU A 64 4.04 -5.06 -11.57
C LEU A 64 4.11 -6.52 -12.05
N LEU A 65 3.44 -6.84 -13.16
CA LEU A 65 3.45 -8.19 -13.72
C LEU A 65 4.88 -8.62 -14.09
N ILE A 66 5.63 -7.78 -14.81
CA ILE A 66 7.01 -8.09 -15.21
C ILE A 66 7.91 -8.29 -13.98
N TYR A 67 7.77 -7.46 -12.94
CA TYR A 67 8.53 -7.61 -11.71
C TYR A 67 8.21 -8.92 -10.98
N PHE A 68 6.92 -9.25 -10.82
CA PHE A 68 6.51 -10.51 -10.20
C PHE A 68 6.99 -11.74 -10.98
N PHE A 69 6.92 -11.71 -12.32
CA PHE A 69 7.44 -12.79 -13.16
C PHE A 69 8.95 -12.96 -13.00
N LYS A 70 9.72 -11.87 -13.01
CA LYS A 70 11.18 -11.91 -12.81
C LYS A 70 11.56 -12.44 -11.43
N LYS A 71 10.91 -11.96 -10.37
CA LYS A 71 11.11 -12.49 -9.01
C LYS A 71 10.75 -13.97 -8.92
N LYS A 72 9.60 -14.38 -9.47
CA LYS A 72 9.18 -15.80 -9.45
C LYS A 72 10.17 -16.71 -10.19
N LEU A 73 10.72 -16.28 -11.32
CA LEU A 73 11.76 -17.02 -12.04
C LEU A 73 13.09 -17.09 -11.26
N SER A 74 13.45 -16.02 -10.53
CA SER A 74 14.67 -15.98 -9.71
C SER A 74 14.63 -16.86 -8.46
N TRP A 75 13.44 -17.27 -7.98
CA TRP A 75 13.26 -18.21 -6.87
C TRP A 75 13.20 -19.68 -7.33
N ASN A 76 13.31 -19.96 -8.63
CA ASN A 76 13.27 -21.31 -9.19
C ASN A 76 14.66 -21.87 -9.56
N TYR A 77 15.73 -21.36 -8.94
CA TYR A 77 17.08 -21.93 -9.00
C TYR A 77 17.69 -22.02 -7.60
#